data_AF-A0A7X6SR91-F1
#
_entry.id   AF-A0A7X6SR91-F1
#
_cell.length_a   1.000
_cell.length_b   1.000
_cell.length_c   1.000
_cell.angle_alpha   90.00
_cell.angle_beta   90.00
_cell.angle_gamma   90.00
#
_symmetry.space_group_name_H-M   'P 1'
#
loop_
_entity.id
_entity.type
_entity.pdbx_description
1 polymer ?
#
loop_
_entity_poly.entity_id
_entity_poly.type
_entity_poly.pdbx_seq_one_letter_code
_entity_poly.pdbx_strand_id
1 'polypeptide(L)'
;MFWRNSERKEELSLKQYGVHRMLTINVPFLVIAGDHDLINLDHTVSLFTNLPKSQLYIVPHASHLAAIENPELINSAIIRFLNEPYTAIDRYYFVK
;
A
#
# COMPACT_ATOMS: atom_id res chain seq x y z
N MET A 1 8.20 -35.35 -10.18
CA MET A 1 7.05 -34.45 -9.87
C MET A 1 7.05 -33.91 -8.43
N PHE A 2 8.03 -34.24 -7.57
CA PHE A 2 8.09 -33.81 -6.16
C PHE A 2 8.71 -32.40 -5.93
N TRP A 3 9.49 -31.89 -6.88
CA TRP A 3 10.23 -30.63 -6.74
C TRP A 3 9.36 -29.36 -6.89
N ARG A 4 8.26 -29.42 -7.64
CA ARG A 4 7.38 -28.25 -7.87
C ARG A 4 6.46 -27.90 -6.68
N ASN A 5 6.48 -28.71 -5.62
CA ASN A 5 5.69 -28.51 -4.40
C ASN A 5 6.50 -27.90 -3.25
N SER A 6 7.83 -28.08 -3.21
CA SER A 6 8.69 -27.42 -2.22
C SER A 6 8.83 -25.92 -2.53
N GLU A 7 9.04 -25.56 -3.80
CA GLU A 7 9.14 -24.16 -4.25
C GLU A 7 7.86 -23.36 -3.94
N ARG A 8 6.67 -23.95 -4.16
CA ARG A 8 5.40 -23.32 -3.80
C ARG A 8 5.24 -23.13 -2.29
N LYS A 9 5.75 -24.04 -1.46
CA LYS A 9 5.70 -23.89 0.00
C LYS A 9 6.67 -22.82 0.49
N GLU A 10 7.86 -22.72 -0.11
CA GLU A 10 8.82 -21.66 0.17
C GLU A 10 8.30 -20.29 -0.28
N GLU A 11 7.72 -20.19 -1.48
CA GLU A 11 7.11 -18.95 -1.97
C GLU A 11 5.93 -18.49 -1.10
N LEU A 12 5.07 -19.42 -0.68
CA LEU A 12 3.96 -19.15 0.25
C LEU A 12 4.50 -18.73 1.63
N SER A 13 5.55 -19.39 2.13
CA SER A 13 6.21 -19.03 3.39
C SER A 13 6.84 -17.64 3.33
N LEU A 14 7.51 -17.28 2.23
CA LEU A 14 8.11 -15.96 2.02
C LEU A 14 7.06 -14.86 1.91
N LYS A 15 5.95 -15.12 1.19
CA LYS A 15 4.80 -14.20 1.13
C LYS A 15 4.19 -14.00 2.52
N GLN A 16 3.98 -15.10 3.26
CA GLN A 16 3.42 -15.05 4.61
C GLN A 16 4.36 -14.34 5.59
N TYR A 17 5.67 -14.60 5.52
CA TYR A 17 6.69 -13.93 6.33
C TYR A 17 6.77 -12.42 6.03
N GLY A 18 6.68 -12.05 4.75
CA GLY A 18 6.60 -10.64 4.33
C GLY A 18 5.39 -9.93 4.93
N VAL A 19 4.21 -10.53 4.85
CA VAL A 19 2.98 -10.00 5.46
C VAL A 19 3.11 -9.89 6.99
N HIS A 20 3.63 -10.92 7.66
CA HIS A 20 3.83 -10.87 9.11
C HIS A 20 4.75 -9.72 9.54
N ARG A 21 5.78 -9.41 8.75
CA ARG A 21 6.65 -8.25 9.03
C ARG A 21 5.93 -6.92 8.82
N MET A 22 5.09 -6.79 7.80
CA MET A 22 4.30 -5.57 7.56
C MET A 22 3.38 -5.25 8.74
N LEU A 23 2.77 -6.27 9.34
CA LEU A 23 1.92 -6.12 10.54
C LEU A 23 2.68 -5.58 11.76
N THR A 24 4.01 -5.68 11.79
CA THR A 24 4.82 -5.14 12.91
C THR A 24 5.14 -3.64 12.75
N ILE A 25 4.90 -3.06 11.58
CA ILE A 25 5.19 -1.65 11.29
C ILE A 25 4.07 -0.77 11.87
N ASN A 26 4.36 -0.05 12.95
CA ASN A 26 3.38 0.72 13.73
C ASN A 26 3.50 2.25 13.60
N VAL A 27 4.21 2.71 12.58
CA VAL A 27 4.30 4.14 12.20
C VAL A 27 3.29 4.46 11.09
N PRO A 28 2.80 5.71 10.97
CA PRO A 28 2.00 6.12 9.83
C PRO A 28 2.71 5.83 8.50
N PHE A 29 1.97 5.33 7.52
CA PHE A 29 2.51 4.97 6.21
C PHE A 29 1.58 5.49 5.10
N LEU A 30 2.14 6.11 4.07
CA LEU A 30 1.39 6.53 2.88
C LEU A 30 1.78 5.66 1.69
N VAL A 31 0.80 4.95 1.12
CA VAL A 31 0.96 4.18 -0.12
C VAL A 31 0.42 5.01 -1.28
N ILE A 32 1.26 5.28 -2.29
CA ILE A 32 0.88 6.03 -3.50
C ILE A 32 1.11 5.14 -4.72
N ALA A 33 0.14 5.07 -5.64
CA ALA A 33 0.28 4.39 -6.93
C ALA A 33 -0.59 5.06 -8.00
N GLY A 34 -0.22 4.92 -9.27
CA GLY A 34 -1.10 5.30 -10.39
C GLY A 34 -2.23 4.29 -10.62
N ASP A 35 -3.35 4.71 -11.19
CA ASP A 35 -4.45 3.82 -11.57
C ASP A 35 -4.19 3.00 -12.85
N HIS A 36 -3.23 3.42 -13.68
CA HIS A 36 -2.71 2.71 -14.85
C HIS A 36 -1.26 2.25 -14.63
N ASP A 37 -0.88 1.98 -13.38
CA ASP A 37 0.45 1.49 -13.02
C ASP A 37 0.74 0.14 -13.70
N LEU A 38 2.01 -0.10 -14.02
CA LEU A 38 2.51 -1.40 -14.45
C LEU A 38 2.29 -2.47 -13.37
N ILE A 39 2.35 -2.08 -12.10
CA ILE A 39 2.06 -2.94 -10.95
C ILE A 39 0.54 -3.03 -10.77
N ASN A 40 0.02 -4.26 -10.73
CA ASN A 40 -1.40 -4.49 -10.51
C ASN A 40 -1.87 -3.87 -9.19
N LEU A 41 -3.01 -3.17 -9.24
CA LEU A 41 -3.61 -2.49 -8.10
C LEU A 41 -3.84 -3.42 -6.90
N ASP A 42 -4.11 -4.71 -7.12
CA ASP A 42 -4.27 -5.71 -6.05
C ASP A 42 -3.03 -5.83 -5.16
N HIS A 43 -1.83 -5.66 -5.72
CA HIS A 43 -0.59 -5.64 -4.93
C HIS A 43 -0.50 -4.40 -4.05
N THR A 44 -0.88 -3.24 -4.59
CA THR A 44 -0.92 -1.97 -3.84
C THR A 44 -1.96 -2.03 -2.71
N VAL A 45 -3.15 -2.57 -2.99
CA VAL A 45 -4.20 -2.78 -2.00
C VAL A 45 -3.76 -3.81 -0.95
N SER A 46 -3.06 -4.87 -1.34
CA SER A 46 -2.48 -5.84 -0.40
C SER A 46 -1.46 -5.17 0.53
N LEU A 47 -0.58 -4.31 0.02
CA LEU A 47 0.36 -3.54 0.86
C LEU A 47 -0.40 -2.63 1.85
N PHE A 48 -1.37 -1.87 1.36
CA PHE A 48 -2.21 -0.99 2.17
C PHE A 48 -2.93 -1.76 3.29
N THR A 49 -3.58 -2.87 2.98
CA THR A 49 -4.37 -3.65 3.94
C THR A 49 -3.53 -4.39 5.00
N ASN A 50 -2.26 -4.67 4.72
CA ASN A 50 -1.35 -5.36 5.65
C ASN A 50 -0.48 -4.40 6.50
N LEU A 51 -0.62 -3.08 6.30
CA LEU A 51 0.05 -2.05 7.09
C LEU A 51 -0.96 -1.39 8.06
N PRO A 52 -0.85 -1.56 9.39
CA PRO A 52 -1.89 -1.17 10.34
C PRO A 52 -2.28 0.32 10.37
N LYS A 53 -1.36 1.22 10.01
CA LYS A 53 -1.56 2.68 10.02
C LYS A 53 -1.33 3.29 8.64
N SER A 54 -1.83 2.60 7.62
CA SER A 54 -1.66 3.01 6.24
C SER A 54 -2.74 3.96 5.76
N GLN A 55 -2.37 4.81 4.81
CA GLN A 55 -3.27 5.58 3.95
C GLN A 55 -2.97 5.17 2.50
N LEU A 56 -4.01 5.18 1.65
CA LEU A 56 -3.88 4.86 0.24
C LEU A 56 -4.26 6.08 -0.61
N TYR A 57 -3.39 6.44 -1.54
CA TYR A 57 -3.63 7.49 -2.52
C TYR A 57 -3.40 6.95 -3.93
N ILE A 58 -4.50 6.70 -4.65
CA ILE A 58 -4.44 6.31 -6.06
C ILE A 58 -4.50 7.57 -6.91
N VAL A 59 -3.45 7.81 -7.69
CA VAL A 59 -3.35 8.96 -8.59
C VAL A 59 -4.15 8.65 -9.84
N PRO A 60 -5.19 9.44 -10.16
CA PRO A 60 -6.03 9.19 -11.32
C PRO A 60 -5.27 9.51 -12.61
N HIS A 61 -5.55 8.74 -13.67
CA HIS A 61 -4.93 8.89 -14.99
C HIS A 61 -3.39 8.96 -14.92
N ALA A 62 -2.79 8.05 -14.16
CA ALA A 62 -1.34 8.01 -13.94
C ALA A 62 -0.78 6.59 -14.10
N SER A 63 0.38 6.49 -14.73
CA SER A 63 1.13 5.25 -14.90
C SER A 63 2.06 4.98 -13.71
N HIS A 64 3.02 4.08 -13.90
CA HIS A 64 4.12 3.86 -12.97
C HIS A 64 4.96 5.13 -12.70
N LEU A 65 4.95 6.09 -13.63
CA LEU A 65 5.66 7.36 -13.50
C LEU A 65 4.79 8.47 -12.90
N ALA A 66 3.80 8.12 -12.06
CA ALA A 66 2.84 9.05 -11.47
C ALA A 66 3.48 10.32 -10.86
N ALA A 67 4.65 10.20 -10.21
CA ALA A 67 5.38 11.32 -9.62
C ALA A 67 5.89 12.35 -10.64
N ILE A 68 6.18 11.90 -11.87
CA ILE A 68 6.62 12.76 -12.98
C ILE A 68 5.40 13.32 -13.71
N GLU A 69 4.38 12.49 -13.91
CA GLU A 69 3.18 12.83 -14.68
C GLU A 69 2.27 13.81 -13.93
N ASN A 70 2.13 13.61 -12.61
CA ASN A 70 1.20 14.34 -11.75
C ASN A 70 1.89 14.84 -10.46
N PRO A 71 2.96 15.66 -10.58
CA PRO A 71 3.77 16.08 -9.43
C PRO A 71 2.97 16.88 -8.41
N GLU A 72 2.00 17.71 -8.86
CA GLU A 72 1.18 18.53 -7.95
C GLU A 72 0.28 17.69 -7.05
N LEU A 73 -0.37 16.66 -7.61
CA LEU A 73 -1.23 15.74 -6.85
C LEU A 73 -0.42 14.98 -5.81
N ILE A 74 0.73 14.44 -6.21
CA ILE A 74 1.60 13.66 -5.32
C ILE A 74 2.21 14.53 -4.24
N ASN A 75 2.78 15.69 -4.59
CA ASN A 75 3.40 16.58 -3.62
C ASN A 75 2.36 17.06 -2.59
N SER A 76 1.15 17.39 -3.04
CA SER A 76 0.06 17.78 -2.14
C SER A 76 -0.33 16.65 -1.19
N ALA A 77 -0.43 15.41 -1.68
CA ALA A 77 -0.71 14.25 -0.84
C ALA A 77 0.39 14.00 0.20
N ILE A 78 1.67 14.11 -0.20
CA ILE A 78 2.82 13.95 0.70
C ILE A 78 2.83 15.05 1.77
N ILE A 79 2.69 16.32 1.37
CA ILE A 79 2.68 17.45 2.31
C ILE A 79 1.53 17.30 3.32
N ARG A 80 0.34 16.91 2.85
CA ARG A 80 -0.80 16.64 3.73
C ARG A 80 -0.49 15.53 4.74
N PHE A 81 0.06 14.40 4.28
CA PHE A 81 0.44 13.29 5.15
C PHE A 81 1.48 13.68 6.21
N LEU A 82 2.45 14.55 5.85
CA LEU A 82 3.48 15.01 6.79
C LEU A 82 2.95 16.01 7.83
N ASN A 83 1.93 16.79 7.48
CA ASN A 83 1.37 17.83 8.36
C ASN A 83 0.22 17.33 9.24
N GLU A 84 -0.52 16.29 8.83
CA GLU A 84 -1.66 15.76 9.57
C GLU A 84 -1.26 14.53 10.42
N PRO A 85 -1.53 14.51 11.73
CA PRO A 85 -1.32 13.31 12.53
C PRO A 85 -2.26 12.19 12.06
N TYR A 86 -1.75 10.95 12.04
CA TYR A 86 -2.56 9.80 11.68
C TYR A 86 -3.77 9.66 12.63
N THR A 87 -4.96 9.55 12.04
CA THR A 87 -6.21 9.26 12.74
C THR A 87 -6.77 7.95 12.22
N ALA A 88 -7.10 7.03 13.12
CA ALA A 88 -7.71 5.76 12.73
C ALA A 88 -9.16 5.99 12.28
N ILE A 89 -9.42 5.70 11.01
CA ILE A 89 -10.76 5.78 10.40
C ILE A 89 -11.27 4.35 10.23
N ASP A 90 -12.31 4.00 10.99
CA ASP A 90 -13.04 2.75 10.81
C ASP A 90 -14.36 2.98 10.03
N ARG A 91 -15.07 1.89 9.72
CA ARG A 91 -16.32 1.95 8.94
C ARG A 91 -17.44 2.77 9.62
N TYR A 92 -17.30 3.08 10.90
CA TYR A 92 -18.27 3.82 11.70
C TYR A 92 -17.71 5.19 12.14
N TYR A 93 -16.63 5.66 11.52
CA TYR A 93 -16.01 6.93 11.90
C TYR A 93 -16.98 8.13 11.81
N PHE A 94 -17.95 8.10 10.90
CA PHE A 94 -18.93 9.18 10.70
C PHE A 94 -20.06 9.25 11.74
N VAL A 95 -20.17 8.25 12.63
CA VAL A 95 -21.16 8.25 13.73
C VAL A 95 -20.55 8.47 15.11
N LYS A 96 -19.24 8.72 15.18
CA LYS A 96 -18.53 9.08 16.42
C LYS A 96 -18.46 10.60 16.55
#